data_AF-A0A1C5VEQ1-F1
#
_entry.id   AF-A0A1C5VEQ1-F1
#
_cell.length_a   1.000
_cell.length_b   1.000
_cell.length_c   1.000
_cell.angle_alpha   90.00
_cell.angle_beta   90.00
_cell.angle_gamma   90.00
#
_symmetry.space_group_name_H-M   'P 1'
#
loop_
_entity.id
_entity.type
_entity.pdbx_description
1 polymer ?
#
loop_
_entity_poly.entity_id
_entity_poly.type
_entity_poly.pdbx_seq_one_letter_code
_entity_poly.pdbx_strand_id
1 'polypeptide(L)'
;MNNYIVLDIETGGFDVISGIYEVAALAIENNKIIDKLHLGIIYDESLISNGYGDGYEEISFNEDCKNEFNNFLKKYNYPIVAHNVNFDKKFLVYYEWIDEDYEFYDSLRAFRYEMPYLFSHSLEYIGDYLELERSQSHTAIDDVIYLYELLNLVKPKVWYPVGSSKKNRIQKQIDKDNIEIISDLFKDKHMVFTGKGPYKRDYLSILAIQHGAKILKSVNKSTDILVVGEDAGSKLQKARDLGIEILSIDDFMDLTSNVDTYNYDKFIIKTMKDNTENKESKKYGIDKSIEQQILDGQLVSLIPMRMKMADKIGSIVESLGGNYITSLRQKETDLLIYEKYGKDFATVNKAIDKGIKVMSLSEFNRFVIESNLEISSNQ
;
A
#
# COMPACT_ATOMS: atom_id res chain seq x y z
N MET A 1 14.42 8.14 16.66
CA MET A 1 13.59 9.17 17.32
C MET A 1 13.59 8.82 18.79
N ASN A 2 13.97 9.73 19.69
CA ASN A 2 14.18 9.38 21.10
C ASN A 2 12.95 9.65 21.97
N ASN A 3 12.23 10.74 21.67
CA ASN A 3 11.03 11.16 22.37
C ASN A 3 9.91 11.35 21.35
N TYR A 4 8.76 10.73 21.58
CA TYR A 4 7.61 10.76 20.69
C TYR A 4 6.35 10.29 21.42
N ILE A 5 5.18 10.60 20.87
CA ILE A 5 3.90 10.06 21.30
C ILE A 5 3.47 9.01 20.29
N VAL A 6 3.13 7.81 20.73
CA VAL A 6 2.39 6.85 19.91
C VAL A 6 0.91 7.13 20.06
N LEU A 7 0.16 7.19 18.97
CA LEU A 7 -1.26 7.55 18.95
C LEU A 7 -2.03 6.60 18.04
N ASP A 8 -3.25 6.25 18.45
CA ASP A 8 -4.27 5.60 17.64
C ASP A 8 -5.66 6.07 18.10
N ILE A 9 -6.64 6.04 17.19
CA ILE A 9 -8.04 6.41 17.49
C ILE A 9 -9.01 5.35 16.95
N GLU A 10 -10.09 5.10 17.69
CA GLU A 10 -11.27 4.40 17.15
C GLU A 10 -12.29 5.41 16.61
N THR A 11 -12.88 5.06 15.48
CA THR A 11 -13.83 5.91 14.75
C THR A 11 -15.03 5.08 14.30
N GLY A 12 -16.20 5.70 14.17
CA GLY A 12 -17.41 5.02 13.70
C GLY A 12 -17.37 4.59 12.22
N GLY A 13 -16.27 4.87 11.51
CA GLY A 13 -16.12 4.58 10.08
C GLY A 13 -14.95 5.33 9.43
N PHE A 14 -14.87 5.30 8.10
CA PHE A 14 -13.74 5.89 7.40
C PHE A 14 -13.86 7.39 7.13
N ASP A 15 -15.06 7.94 7.15
CA ASP A 15 -15.32 9.37 6.89
C ASP A 15 -15.27 10.16 8.20
N VAL A 16 -14.75 11.39 8.17
CA VAL A 16 -14.64 12.22 9.39
C VAL A 16 -15.98 12.42 10.08
N ILE A 17 -17.10 12.44 9.35
CA ILE A 17 -18.46 12.58 9.89
C ILE A 17 -18.83 11.43 10.83
N SER A 18 -18.15 10.28 10.71
CA SER A 18 -18.40 9.12 11.57
C SER A 18 -17.90 9.29 13.00
N GLY A 19 -17.19 10.37 13.33
CA GLY A 19 -16.81 10.69 14.71
C GLY A 19 -15.66 9.86 15.28
N ILE A 20 -15.17 10.32 16.43
CA ILE A 20 -14.14 9.72 17.27
C ILE A 20 -14.82 9.12 18.49
N TYR A 21 -14.44 7.89 18.84
CA TYR A 21 -15.04 7.12 19.94
C TYR A 21 -14.02 6.74 21.01
N GLU A 22 -12.76 6.55 20.61
CA GLU A 22 -11.65 6.25 21.51
C GLU A 22 -10.40 7.01 21.05
N VAL A 23 -9.61 7.52 21.99
CA VAL A 23 -8.28 8.07 21.72
C VAL A 23 -7.29 7.45 22.70
N ALA A 24 -6.26 6.81 22.17
CA ALA A 24 -5.20 6.20 22.95
C ALA A 24 -3.86 6.86 22.61
N ALA A 25 -3.06 7.16 23.65
CA ALA A 25 -1.71 7.66 23.44
C ALA A 25 -0.70 7.15 24.48
N LEU A 26 0.54 6.94 24.03
CA LEU A 26 1.68 6.60 24.89
C LEU A 26 2.78 7.64 24.71
N ALA A 27 3.21 8.27 25.80
CA ALA A 27 4.38 9.13 25.78
C ALA A 27 5.63 8.27 25.97
N ILE A 28 6.56 8.36 25.01
CA ILE A 28 7.78 7.54 24.97
C ILE A 28 9.00 8.44 25.15
N GLU A 29 9.90 8.05 26.05
CA GLU A 29 11.24 8.63 26.17
C GLU A 29 12.28 7.52 26.22
N ASN A 30 13.30 7.60 25.36
CA ASN A 30 14.41 6.64 25.30
C ASN A 30 13.92 5.19 25.26
N ASN A 31 12.93 4.91 24.40
CA ASN A 31 12.31 3.60 24.20
C ASN A 31 11.58 3.04 25.44
N LYS A 32 11.14 3.91 26.35
CA LYS A 32 10.31 3.52 27.50
C LYS A 32 9.03 4.33 27.50
N ILE A 33 7.91 3.66 27.79
CA ILE A 33 6.66 4.34 28.12
C ILE A 33 6.87 5.07 29.45
N ILE A 34 6.63 6.38 29.44
CA ILE A 34 6.70 7.22 30.63
C ILE A 34 5.32 7.70 31.09
N ASP A 35 4.33 7.66 30.20
CA ASP A 35 2.94 8.03 30.50
C ASP A 35 1.98 7.41 29.48
N LYS A 36 0.72 7.33 29.86
CA LYS A 36 -0.36 6.73 29.07
C LYS A 36 -1.61 7.60 29.17
N LEU A 37 -2.27 7.80 28.05
CA LEU A 37 -3.58 8.42 27.94
C LEU A 37 -4.53 7.42 27.27
N HIS A 38 -5.74 7.31 27.81
CA HIS A 38 -6.82 6.54 27.21
C HIS A 38 -8.13 7.27 27.47
N LEU A 39 -8.77 7.71 26.40
CA LEU A 39 -10.01 8.47 26.42
C LEU A 39 -11.07 7.68 25.67
N GLY A 40 -12.17 7.36 26.35
CA GLY A 40 -13.31 6.66 25.79
C GLY A 40 -14.37 6.53 26.88
N ILE A 41 -15.63 6.81 26.55
CA ILE A 41 -16.75 6.68 27.50
C ILE A 41 -17.46 5.39 27.16
N ILE A 42 -17.28 4.37 27.98
CA ILE A 42 -17.86 3.04 27.72
C ILE A 42 -19.36 3.08 28.03
N TYR A 43 -20.19 2.71 27.07
CA TYR A 43 -21.61 2.43 27.29
C TYR A 43 -21.92 0.92 27.33
N ASP A 44 -21.13 0.08 26.66
CA ASP A 44 -21.29 -1.39 26.67
C ASP A 44 -19.96 -2.11 26.37
N GLU A 45 -19.32 -2.65 27.41
CA GLU A 45 -18.05 -3.38 27.30
C GLU A 45 -18.13 -4.61 26.38
N SER A 46 -19.31 -5.23 26.25
CA SER A 46 -19.46 -6.46 25.48
C SER A 46 -19.38 -6.25 23.96
N LEU A 47 -19.52 -5.00 23.51
CA LEU A 47 -19.47 -4.63 22.10
C LEU A 47 -18.09 -4.18 21.65
N ILE A 48 -17.17 -3.86 22.58
CA ILE A 48 -15.83 -3.31 22.26
C ILE A 48 -15.06 -4.22 21.30
N SER A 49 -15.20 -5.55 21.42
CA SER A 49 -14.53 -6.50 20.52
C SER A 49 -14.97 -6.43 19.06
N ASN A 50 -16.05 -5.71 18.73
CA ASN A 50 -16.50 -5.53 17.36
C ASN A 50 -15.65 -4.49 16.59
N GLY A 51 -14.90 -3.65 17.30
CA GLY A 51 -14.10 -2.55 16.75
C GLY A 51 -14.94 -1.35 16.28
N TYR A 52 -14.31 -0.38 15.61
CA TYR A 52 -14.97 0.83 15.08
C TYR A 52 -15.69 1.66 16.16
N GLY A 53 -15.16 1.67 17.38
CA GLY A 53 -15.75 2.41 18.50
C GLY A 53 -17.02 1.80 19.08
N ASP A 54 -17.44 0.60 18.65
CA ASP A 54 -18.56 -0.13 19.28
C ASP A 54 -18.32 -0.25 20.79
N GLY A 55 -19.37 -0.05 21.58
CA GLY A 55 -19.26 -0.06 23.05
C GLY A 55 -18.78 1.25 23.68
N TYR A 56 -18.35 2.23 22.89
CA TYR A 56 -18.02 3.59 23.34
C TYR A 56 -19.03 4.65 22.86
N GLU A 57 -19.21 5.72 23.63
CA GLU A 57 -19.94 6.90 23.18
C GLU A 57 -19.06 7.72 22.21
N GLU A 58 -19.70 8.46 21.30
CA GLU A 58 -18.99 9.38 20.41
C GLU A 58 -18.48 10.59 21.20
N ILE A 59 -17.18 10.85 21.16
CA ILE A 59 -16.50 11.86 21.98
C ILE A 59 -15.97 13.05 21.17
N SER A 60 -16.25 13.17 19.86
CA SER A 60 -15.57 14.16 19.01
C SER A 60 -15.73 15.60 19.46
N PHE A 61 -16.86 15.94 20.10
CA PHE A 61 -17.16 17.26 20.67
C PHE A 61 -17.09 17.29 22.21
N ASN A 62 -16.55 16.25 22.85
CA ASN A 62 -16.41 16.19 24.30
C ASN A 62 -15.22 17.07 24.75
N GLU A 63 -15.54 18.22 25.36
CA GLU A 63 -14.53 19.20 25.80
C GLU A 63 -13.63 18.68 26.93
N ASP A 64 -14.12 17.80 27.80
CA ASP A 64 -13.30 17.23 28.87
C ASP A 64 -12.22 16.32 28.27
N CYS A 65 -12.59 15.43 27.35
CA CYS A 65 -11.65 14.58 26.62
C CYS A 65 -10.64 15.41 25.81
N LYS A 66 -11.10 16.44 25.08
CA LYS A 66 -10.21 17.35 24.34
C LYS A 66 -9.22 18.06 25.27
N ASN A 67 -9.69 18.54 26.42
CA ASN A 67 -8.83 19.22 27.38
C ASN A 67 -7.78 18.27 27.97
N GLU A 68 -8.16 17.04 28.28
CA GLU A 68 -7.24 16.02 28.77
C GLU A 68 -6.18 15.65 27.71
N PHE A 69 -6.60 15.42 26.47
CA PHE A 69 -5.70 15.20 25.33
C PHE A 69 -4.73 16.36 25.13
N ASN A 70 -5.23 17.60 25.11
CA ASN A 70 -4.40 18.79 24.96
C ASN A 70 -3.43 18.98 26.12
N ASN A 71 -3.83 18.67 27.35
CA ASN A 71 -2.93 18.70 28.50
C ASN A 71 -1.82 17.64 28.39
N PHE A 72 -2.15 16.46 27.88
CA PHE A 72 -1.17 15.41 27.59
C PHE A 72 -0.14 15.87 26.53
N LEU A 73 -0.59 16.45 25.41
CA LEU A 73 0.30 16.99 24.38
C LEU A 73 1.16 18.17 24.88
N LYS A 74 0.61 19.03 25.75
CA LYS A 74 1.38 20.13 26.35
C LYS A 74 2.44 19.63 27.33
N LYS A 75 2.11 18.59 28.11
CA LYS A 75 3.04 17.93 29.04
C LYS A 75 4.18 17.25 28.27
N TYR A 76 3.86 16.63 27.14
CA TYR A 76 4.80 15.95 26.26
C TYR A 76 4.82 16.61 24.88
N ASN A 77 5.58 17.72 24.77
CA ASN A 77 5.75 18.45 23.52
C ASN A 77 6.62 17.69 22.52
N TYR A 78 6.18 16.50 22.13
CA TYR A 78 6.86 15.52 21.30
C TYR A 78 6.07 15.29 20.01
N PRO A 79 6.73 14.94 18.90
CA PRO A 79 6.01 14.58 17.68
C PRO A 79 5.15 13.33 17.88
N ILE A 80 4.05 13.24 17.13
CA ILE A 80 3.18 12.06 17.13
C ILE A 80 3.63 11.06 16.06
N VAL A 81 3.63 9.78 16.41
CA VAL A 81 3.83 8.62 15.56
C VAL A 81 2.55 7.80 15.56
N ALA A 82 1.94 7.58 14.40
CA ALA A 82 0.80 6.68 14.23
C ALA A 82 0.99 5.79 12.99
N HIS A 83 0.25 4.69 12.90
CA HIS A 83 0.32 3.80 11.74
C HIS A 83 -0.67 4.22 10.67
N ASN A 84 -0.18 4.64 9.49
CA ASN A 84 -1.05 5.27 8.48
C ASN A 84 -1.71 6.55 9.01
N VAL A 85 -0.92 7.34 9.73
CA VAL A 85 -1.26 8.59 10.44
C VAL A 85 -2.14 9.61 9.71
N ASN A 86 -2.20 9.60 8.37
CA ASN A 86 -3.13 10.46 7.65
C ASN A 86 -4.60 10.13 7.97
N PHE A 87 -4.88 8.90 8.41
CA PHE A 87 -6.19 8.48 8.86
C PHE A 87 -6.54 9.13 10.21
N ASP A 88 -5.71 9.00 11.23
CA ASP A 88 -5.95 9.57 12.56
C ASP A 88 -5.95 11.10 12.50
N LYS A 89 -4.94 11.67 11.83
CA LYS A 89 -4.72 13.11 11.73
C LYS A 89 -5.95 13.84 11.17
N LYS A 90 -6.61 13.31 10.13
CA LYS A 90 -7.75 14.02 9.52
C LYS A 90 -8.94 14.13 10.48
N PHE A 91 -9.17 13.15 11.36
CA PHE A 91 -10.24 13.22 12.36
C PHE A 91 -9.89 14.21 13.46
N LEU A 92 -8.67 14.10 14.01
CA LEU A 92 -8.22 15.01 15.07
C LEU A 92 -8.19 16.48 14.62
N VAL A 93 -7.77 16.75 13.38
CA VAL A 93 -7.79 18.12 12.83
C VAL A 93 -9.22 18.57 12.54
N TYR A 94 -10.07 17.72 11.96
CA TYR A 94 -11.46 18.07 11.64
C TYR A 94 -12.27 18.46 12.87
N TYR A 95 -12.09 17.75 13.98
CA TYR A 95 -12.77 18.02 15.25
C TYR A 95 -12.00 18.96 16.19
N GLU A 96 -10.92 19.58 15.70
CA GLU A 96 -10.12 20.56 16.44
C GLU A 96 -9.50 20.01 17.75
N TRP A 97 -9.15 18.72 17.76
CA TRP A 97 -8.37 18.09 18.84
C TRP A 97 -6.88 18.42 18.76
N ILE A 98 -6.40 18.75 17.56
CA ILE A 98 -5.00 19.09 17.30
C ILE A 98 -4.87 20.06 16.14
N ASP A 99 -3.85 20.92 16.20
CA ASP A 99 -3.54 21.87 15.12
C ASP A 99 -3.04 21.16 13.85
N GLU A 100 -3.38 21.72 12.69
CA GLU A 100 -3.02 21.14 11.39
C GLU A 100 -1.49 21.04 11.18
N ASP A 101 -0.73 21.96 11.76
CA ASP A 101 0.73 22.06 11.66
C ASP A 101 1.49 21.23 12.72
N TYR A 102 0.77 20.53 13.62
CA TYR A 102 1.40 19.63 14.58
C TYR A 102 2.26 18.58 13.86
N GLU A 103 3.40 18.25 14.45
CA GLU A 103 4.39 17.38 13.82
C GLU A 103 3.99 15.91 13.94
N PHE A 104 3.69 15.29 12.80
CA PHE A 104 3.32 13.88 12.70
C PHE A 104 4.35 13.08 11.90
N TYR A 105 4.49 11.81 12.24
CA TYR A 105 5.31 10.82 11.54
C TYR A 105 4.52 9.54 11.29
N ASP A 106 4.70 8.96 10.09
CA ASP A 106 4.02 7.73 9.69
C ASP A 106 4.90 6.51 9.96
N SER A 107 4.50 5.66 10.91
CA SER A 107 5.23 4.42 11.21
C SER A 107 5.25 3.45 10.03
N LEU A 108 4.20 3.42 9.20
CA LEU A 108 4.14 2.61 7.98
C LEU A 108 5.28 2.98 7.03
N ARG A 109 5.56 4.28 6.90
CA ARG A 109 6.68 4.78 6.08
C ARG A 109 8.03 4.44 6.71
N ALA A 110 8.16 4.54 8.03
CA ALA A 110 9.38 4.18 8.74
C ALA A 110 9.71 2.68 8.57
N PHE A 111 8.72 1.80 8.77
CA PHE A 111 8.86 0.36 8.55
C PHE A 111 9.21 0.00 7.11
N ARG A 112 8.61 0.68 6.12
CA ARG A 112 8.98 0.51 4.70
C ARG A 112 10.44 0.81 4.40
N TYR A 113 11.07 1.73 5.13
CA TYR A 113 12.49 2.05 4.94
C TYR A 113 13.41 1.08 5.67
N GLU A 114 13.09 0.67 6.89
CA GLU A 114 13.94 -0.24 7.66
C GLU A 114 13.82 -1.69 7.14
N MET A 115 12.62 -2.09 6.70
CA MET A 115 12.32 -3.45 6.24
C MET A 115 11.76 -3.48 4.81
N PRO A 116 12.50 -2.98 3.80
CA PRO A 116 11.98 -2.82 2.43
C PRO A 116 11.63 -4.15 1.74
N TYR A 117 12.12 -5.25 2.28
CA TYR A 117 11.97 -6.63 1.80
C TYR A 117 10.69 -7.33 2.24
N LEU A 118 9.86 -6.70 3.05
CA LEU A 118 8.57 -7.27 3.40
C LEU A 118 7.54 -7.17 2.26
N PHE A 119 6.67 -8.18 2.13
CA PHE A 119 5.59 -8.18 1.15
C PHE A 119 4.48 -7.20 1.52
N SER A 120 4.27 -6.95 2.82
CA SER A 120 3.36 -5.95 3.38
C SER A 120 4.02 -5.24 4.57
N HIS A 121 3.49 -4.09 4.95
CA HIS A 121 3.94 -3.32 6.11
C HIS A 121 2.79 -2.94 7.04
N SER A 122 1.63 -3.59 6.93
CA SER A 122 0.58 -3.45 7.94
C SER A 122 1.10 -3.93 9.30
N LEU A 123 0.63 -3.32 10.40
CA LEU A 123 1.04 -3.73 11.76
C LEU A 123 0.92 -5.23 11.97
N GLU A 124 -0.25 -5.78 11.61
CA GLU A 124 -0.53 -7.20 11.74
C GLU A 124 0.48 -8.07 10.99
N TYR A 125 0.89 -7.66 9.77
CA TYR A 125 1.85 -8.42 8.97
C TYR A 125 3.26 -8.35 9.55
N ILE A 126 3.69 -7.16 10.01
CA ILE A 126 5.02 -6.98 10.59
C ILE A 126 5.14 -7.78 11.87
N GLY A 127 4.13 -7.72 12.75
CA GLY A 127 4.17 -8.50 13.98
C GLY A 127 4.14 -10.00 13.75
N ASP A 128 3.34 -10.48 12.79
CA ASP A 128 3.37 -11.89 12.36
C ASP A 128 4.76 -12.29 11.82
N TYR A 129 5.37 -11.42 11.00
CA TYR A 129 6.73 -11.61 10.49
C TYR A 129 7.82 -11.56 11.58
N LEU A 130 7.54 -10.92 12.71
CA LEU A 130 8.46 -10.85 13.86
C LEU A 130 8.07 -11.81 14.99
N GLU A 131 7.05 -12.66 14.79
CA GLU A 131 6.48 -13.52 15.85
C GLU A 131 6.07 -12.75 17.12
N LEU A 132 5.60 -11.50 16.97
CA LEU A 132 5.05 -10.71 18.05
C LEU A 132 3.56 -11.02 18.23
N GLU A 133 3.22 -11.58 19.38
CA GLU A 133 1.84 -11.85 19.79
C GLU A 133 1.06 -10.54 19.99
N ARG A 134 -0.21 -10.54 19.57
CA ARG A 134 -1.13 -9.39 19.72
C ARG A 134 -2.31 -9.80 20.60
N SER A 135 -2.79 -8.89 21.45
CA SER A 135 -4.05 -9.07 22.16
C SER A 135 -5.23 -9.13 21.18
N GLN A 136 -6.31 -9.83 21.58
CA GLN A 136 -7.48 -10.05 20.71
C GLN A 136 -8.51 -8.91 20.75
N SER A 137 -8.33 -7.91 21.62
CA SER A 137 -9.33 -6.87 21.89
C SER A 137 -9.36 -5.75 20.86
N HIS A 138 -8.33 -5.61 20.01
CA HIS A 138 -8.29 -4.65 18.89
C HIS A 138 -8.78 -3.23 19.24
N THR A 139 -8.48 -2.75 20.45
CA THR A 139 -8.81 -1.38 20.88
C THR A 139 -7.71 -0.42 20.47
N ALA A 140 -8.00 0.89 20.43
CA ALA A 140 -6.96 1.90 20.19
C ALA A 140 -5.81 1.75 21.18
N ILE A 141 -6.11 1.38 22.44
CA ILE A 141 -5.08 1.21 23.46
C ILE A 141 -4.19 -0.02 23.24
N ASP A 142 -4.74 -1.12 22.74
CA ASP A 142 -3.95 -2.29 22.33
C ASP A 142 -3.08 -1.96 21.12
N ASP A 143 -3.61 -1.17 20.19
CA ASP A 143 -2.96 -0.82 18.94
C ASP A 143 -1.75 0.10 19.15
N VAL A 144 -1.85 1.08 20.05
CA VAL A 144 -0.67 1.89 20.43
C VAL A 144 0.40 1.08 21.17
N ILE A 145 0.01 0.13 22.02
CA ILE A 145 0.97 -0.75 22.71
C ILE A 145 1.67 -1.64 21.69
N TYR A 146 0.91 -2.25 20.79
CA TYR A 146 1.45 -3.11 19.75
C TYR A 146 2.38 -2.36 18.80
N LEU A 147 2.00 -1.16 18.37
CA LEU A 147 2.88 -0.29 17.58
C LEU A 147 4.15 0.08 18.34
N TYR A 148 4.06 0.41 19.64
CA TYR A 148 5.23 0.68 20.46
C TYR A 148 6.19 -0.53 20.54
N GLU A 149 5.67 -1.74 20.75
CA GLU A 149 6.48 -2.96 20.78
C GLU A 149 7.17 -3.21 19.44
N LEU A 150 6.44 -3.07 18.33
CA LEU A 150 7.01 -3.17 16.98
C LEU A 150 8.10 -2.14 16.72
N LEU A 151 7.91 -0.88 17.15
CA LEU A 151 8.94 0.15 17.03
C LEU A 151 10.20 -0.18 17.82
N ASN A 152 10.05 -0.79 19.00
CA ASN A 152 11.17 -1.24 19.83
C ASN A 152 11.92 -2.44 19.26
N LEU A 153 11.23 -3.33 18.56
CA LEU A 153 11.85 -4.46 17.86
C LEU A 153 12.57 -4.00 16.58
N VAL A 154 11.88 -3.23 15.73
CA VAL A 154 12.38 -2.83 14.41
C VAL A 154 13.42 -1.70 14.49
N LYS A 155 13.25 -0.77 15.43
CA LYS A 155 14.10 0.42 15.65
C LYS A 155 14.38 1.21 14.35
N PRO A 156 13.36 1.75 13.66
CA PRO A 156 13.56 2.47 12.41
C PRO A 156 14.52 3.66 12.56
N LYS A 157 15.52 3.74 11.66
CA LYS A 157 16.54 4.80 11.69
C LYS A 157 16.12 6.06 10.97
N VAL A 158 15.23 5.93 9.99
CA VAL A 158 14.83 7.00 9.09
C VAL A 158 13.37 7.37 9.31
N TRP A 159 13.16 8.63 9.65
CA TRP A 159 11.84 9.23 9.90
C TRP A 159 11.64 10.42 8.99
N TYR A 160 10.44 10.55 8.44
CA TYR A 160 10.05 11.70 7.63
C TYR A 160 8.73 12.25 8.15
N PRO A 161 8.65 13.55 8.46
CA PRO A 161 7.40 14.14 8.89
C PRO A 161 6.35 14.05 7.79
N VAL A 162 5.09 13.91 8.17
CA VAL A 162 3.95 13.94 7.25
C VAL A 162 3.96 15.27 6.49
N GLY A 163 3.58 15.24 5.21
CA GLY A 163 3.70 16.40 4.32
C GLY A 163 5.13 16.65 3.78
N SER A 164 6.18 16.09 4.40
CA SER A 164 7.51 16.14 3.82
C SER A 164 7.67 15.12 2.68
N SER A 165 7.86 15.64 1.47
CA SER A 165 8.20 14.82 0.31
C SER A 165 9.69 14.51 0.33
N LYS A 166 10.07 13.24 0.19
CA LYS A 166 11.41 12.92 -0.31
C LYS A 166 11.47 13.51 -1.72
N LYS A 167 12.46 14.36 -2.05
CA LYS A 167 12.69 14.87 -3.42
C LYS A 167 13.01 13.76 -4.46
N ASN A 168 12.67 12.51 -4.17
CA ASN A 168 12.77 11.39 -5.09
C ASN A 168 11.38 10.98 -5.53
N ARG A 169 10.72 11.83 -6.34
CA ARG A 169 9.87 11.28 -7.40
C ARG A 169 10.82 10.49 -8.32
N ILE A 170 11.04 9.22 -8.02
CA ILE A 170 11.31 8.27 -9.08
C ILE A 170 10.02 8.25 -9.88
N GLN A 171 9.91 9.16 -10.84
CA GLN A 171 8.97 9.01 -11.93
C GLN A 171 9.38 7.67 -12.54
N LYS A 172 8.60 6.60 -12.30
CA LYS A 172 8.73 5.36 -13.07
C LYS A 172 8.42 5.81 -14.50
N GLN A 173 9.46 6.19 -15.23
CA GLN A 173 9.35 6.64 -16.60
C GLN A 173 9.12 5.35 -17.38
N ILE A 174 7.88 5.14 -17.82
CA ILE A 174 7.60 4.15 -18.85
C ILE A 174 8.56 4.49 -19.98
N ASP A 175 9.40 3.53 -20.37
CA ASP A 175 10.33 3.70 -21.47
C ASP A 175 9.53 3.72 -22.77
N LYS A 176 9.09 4.93 -23.14
CA LYS A 176 8.20 5.18 -24.27
C LYS A 176 8.83 4.81 -25.61
N ASP A 177 10.16 4.69 -25.64
CA ASP A 177 10.93 4.41 -26.85
C ASP A 177 10.90 2.92 -27.24
N ASN A 178 10.40 2.05 -26.36
CA ASN A 178 10.30 0.59 -26.56
C ASN A 178 8.86 0.07 -26.74
N ILE A 179 7.91 0.95 -27.11
CA ILE A 179 6.52 0.59 -27.35
C ILE A 179 6.33 0.24 -28.83
N GLU A 180 5.83 -0.97 -29.12
CA GLU A 180 5.52 -1.42 -30.48
C GLU A 180 4.39 -0.60 -31.10
N ILE A 181 4.60 -0.09 -32.31
CA ILE A 181 3.59 0.63 -33.08
C ILE A 181 2.70 -0.40 -33.79
N ILE A 182 1.42 -0.40 -33.46
CA ILE A 182 0.41 -1.35 -33.97
C ILE A 182 -0.49 -0.71 -35.02
N SER A 183 -0.55 0.63 -35.11
CA SER A 183 -1.21 1.32 -36.22
C SER A 183 -0.70 2.75 -36.41
N ASP A 184 -1.03 3.36 -37.55
CA ASP A 184 -0.63 4.72 -37.94
C ASP A 184 -1.72 5.78 -37.66
N LEU A 185 -2.73 5.47 -36.83
CA LEU A 185 -3.90 6.33 -36.59
C LEU A 185 -3.56 7.75 -36.13
N PHE A 186 -2.52 7.91 -35.31
CA PHE A 186 -2.02 9.18 -34.80
C PHE A 186 -0.57 9.43 -35.22
N LYS A 187 -0.12 8.84 -36.34
CA LYS A 187 1.25 8.98 -36.83
C LYS A 187 1.68 10.45 -36.89
N ASP A 188 2.82 10.75 -36.28
CA ASP A 188 3.43 12.08 -36.19
C ASP A 188 2.62 13.16 -35.45
N LYS A 189 1.46 12.80 -34.86
CA LYS A 189 0.66 13.73 -34.06
C LYS A 189 1.24 13.88 -32.67
N HIS A 190 1.35 15.13 -32.22
CA HIS A 190 1.71 15.46 -30.86
C HIS A 190 0.48 15.57 -29.97
N MET A 191 0.35 14.67 -29.01
CA MET A 191 -0.83 14.58 -28.15
C MET A 191 -0.51 14.97 -26.70
N VAL A 192 -1.49 15.60 -26.04
CA VAL A 192 -1.46 15.91 -24.60
C VAL A 192 -2.72 15.36 -23.96
N PHE A 193 -2.61 14.88 -22.71
CA PHE A 193 -3.75 14.38 -21.93
C PHE A 193 -3.97 15.25 -20.69
N THR A 194 -5.22 15.64 -20.41
CA THR A 194 -5.58 16.43 -19.22
C THR A 194 -6.97 16.06 -18.70
N GLY A 195 -7.28 16.44 -17.45
CA GLY A 195 -8.53 16.08 -16.78
C GLY A 195 -8.50 14.71 -16.08
N LYS A 196 -9.62 14.38 -15.43
CA LYS A 196 -9.95 13.13 -14.75
C LYS A 196 -10.79 12.24 -15.67
N GLY A 197 -10.67 10.93 -15.52
CA GLY A 197 -11.46 9.97 -16.26
C GLY A 197 -11.23 8.55 -15.76
N PRO A 198 -11.92 7.55 -16.33
CA PRO A 198 -11.86 6.17 -15.85
C PRO A 198 -10.50 5.49 -16.10
N TYR A 199 -9.69 6.03 -17.02
CA TYR A 199 -8.39 5.47 -17.39
C TYR A 199 -7.21 6.26 -16.80
N LYS A 200 -6.14 5.55 -16.43
CA LYS A 200 -4.88 6.18 -16.03
C LYS A 200 -4.24 6.89 -17.23
N ARG A 201 -3.69 8.08 -17.00
CA ARG A 201 -3.00 8.87 -18.06
C ARG A 201 -1.86 8.11 -18.75
N ASP A 202 -1.17 7.25 -18.00
CA ASP A 202 -0.09 6.41 -18.52
C ASP A 202 -0.63 5.37 -19.53
N TYR A 203 -1.80 4.78 -19.27
CA TYR A 203 -2.47 3.87 -20.20
C TYR A 203 -2.85 4.58 -21.50
N LEU A 204 -3.50 5.74 -21.40
CA LEU A 204 -3.87 6.55 -22.57
C LEU A 204 -2.63 6.97 -23.39
N SER A 205 -1.52 7.26 -22.70
CA SER A 205 -0.26 7.59 -23.36
C SER A 205 0.34 6.40 -24.11
N ILE A 206 0.31 5.19 -23.54
CA ILE A 206 0.78 3.97 -24.21
C ILE A 206 -0.07 3.72 -25.45
N LEU A 207 -1.39 3.76 -25.33
CA LEU A 207 -2.31 3.50 -26.43
C LEU A 207 -2.09 4.47 -27.58
N ALA A 208 -1.93 5.77 -27.30
CA ALA A 208 -1.62 6.75 -28.32
C ALA A 208 -0.26 6.51 -29.00
N ILE A 209 0.78 6.10 -28.25
CA ILE A 209 2.10 5.77 -28.81
C ILE A 209 2.03 4.52 -29.71
N GLN A 210 1.28 3.49 -29.30
CA GLN A 210 1.03 2.31 -30.14
C GLN A 210 0.34 2.68 -31.45
N HIS A 211 -0.44 3.77 -31.46
CA HIS A 211 -1.06 4.34 -32.64
C HIS A 211 -0.18 5.41 -33.34
N GLY A 212 1.11 5.49 -33.03
CA GLY A 212 2.08 6.34 -33.72
C GLY A 212 2.19 7.79 -33.21
N ALA A 213 1.54 8.12 -32.09
CA ALA A 213 1.57 9.47 -31.53
C ALA A 213 2.85 9.78 -30.75
N LYS A 214 3.19 11.08 -30.67
CA LYS A 214 4.22 11.64 -29.80
C LYS A 214 3.57 12.32 -28.61
N ILE A 215 3.93 11.94 -27.38
CA ILE A 215 3.28 12.49 -26.18
C ILE A 215 4.04 13.69 -25.63
N LEU A 216 3.37 14.84 -25.56
CA LEU A 216 3.88 16.05 -24.94
C LEU A 216 3.38 16.20 -23.49
N LYS A 217 4.15 16.92 -22.67
CA LYS A 217 3.80 17.20 -21.26
C LYS A 217 2.94 18.45 -21.07
N SER A 218 2.93 19.34 -22.06
CA SER A 218 2.32 20.66 -21.98
C SER A 218 1.69 21.06 -23.31
N VAL A 219 0.55 21.76 -23.23
CA VAL A 219 -0.11 22.36 -24.40
C VAL A 219 0.74 23.54 -24.90
N ASN A 220 1.16 23.45 -26.15
CA ASN A 220 1.97 24.44 -26.85
C ASN A 220 1.61 24.47 -28.35
N LYS A 221 2.25 25.33 -29.14
CA LYS A 221 1.97 25.47 -30.58
C LYS A 221 2.27 24.22 -31.41
N SER A 222 3.08 23.29 -30.90
CA SER A 222 3.37 22.03 -31.57
C SER A 222 2.43 20.90 -31.12
N THR A 223 1.43 21.19 -30.31
CA THR A 223 0.43 20.19 -29.89
C THR A 223 -0.64 20.11 -30.98
N ASP A 224 -0.85 18.91 -31.51
CA ASP A 224 -1.86 18.66 -32.54
C ASP A 224 -3.22 18.34 -31.90
N ILE A 225 -3.24 17.52 -30.84
CA ILE A 225 -4.47 17.04 -30.20
C ILE A 225 -4.36 17.11 -28.68
N LEU A 226 -5.39 17.64 -28.02
CA LEU A 226 -5.59 17.57 -26.58
C LEU A 226 -6.72 16.59 -26.26
N VAL A 227 -6.39 15.48 -25.59
CA VAL A 227 -7.40 14.55 -25.06
C VAL A 227 -7.81 14.99 -23.66
N VAL A 228 -9.11 15.18 -23.46
CA VAL A 228 -9.67 15.79 -22.24
C VAL A 228 -10.66 14.87 -21.55
N GLY A 229 -10.47 14.74 -20.24
CA GLY A 229 -11.48 14.24 -19.30
C GLY A 229 -12.13 15.37 -18.50
N GLU A 230 -12.84 15.02 -17.43
CA GLU A 230 -13.48 15.95 -16.50
C GLU A 230 -12.44 16.90 -15.85
N ASP A 231 -12.85 18.11 -15.47
CA ASP A 231 -11.98 19.09 -14.79
C ASP A 231 -10.65 19.40 -15.52
N ALA A 232 -10.64 19.41 -16.86
CA ALA A 232 -9.43 19.61 -17.68
C ALA A 232 -8.65 20.92 -17.41
N GLY A 233 -9.31 21.91 -16.80
CA GLY A 233 -8.70 23.13 -16.25
C GLY A 233 -7.99 24.01 -17.27
N SER A 234 -6.92 24.69 -16.83
CA SER A 234 -6.20 25.71 -17.62
C SER A 234 -5.59 25.21 -18.93
N LYS A 235 -5.37 23.89 -19.09
CA LYS A 235 -4.86 23.31 -20.34
C LYS A 235 -5.91 23.28 -21.44
N LEU A 236 -7.18 23.03 -21.10
CA LEU A 236 -8.30 23.08 -22.06
C LEU A 236 -8.50 24.50 -22.58
N GLN A 237 -8.46 25.49 -21.69
CA GLN A 237 -8.56 26.90 -22.10
C GLN A 237 -7.43 27.26 -23.06
N LYS A 238 -6.18 26.93 -22.71
CA LYS A 238 -5.01 27.19 -23.56
C LYS A 238 -5.10 26.49 -24.93
N ALA A 239 -5.66 25.28 -24.99
CA ALA A 239 -5.84 24.57 -26.26
C ALA A 239 -6.88 25.25 -27.15
N ARG A 240 -8.00 25.71 -26.58
CA ARG A 240 -9.01 26.51 -27.29
C ARG A 240 -8.41 27.80 -27.85
N ASP A 241 -7.62 28.52 -27.05
CA ASP A 241 -6.99 29.78 -27.47
C ASP A 241 -5.99 29.58 -28.63
N LEU A 242 -5.37 28.40 -28.70
CA LEU A 242 -4.41 28.04 -29.75
C LEU A 242 -5.03 27.31 -30.95
N GLY A 243 -6.35 27.06 -30.93
CA GLY A 243 -7.05 26.34 -31.99
C GLY A 243 -6.63 24.87 -32.13
N ILE A 244 -6.21 24.25 -31.03
CA ILE A 244 -5.78 22.84 -30.98
C ILE A 244 -7.02 21.93 -30.97
N GLU A 245 -6.95 20.80 -31.67
CA GLU A 245 -8.02 19.80 -31.71
C GLU A 245 -8.26 19.23 -30.31
N ILE A 246 -9.53 19.15 -29.89
CA ILE A 246 -9.92 18.65 -28.56
C ILE A 246 -10.73 17.38 -28.76
N LEU A 247 -10.28 16.30 -28.13
CA LEU A 247 -10.89 14.98 -28.18
C LEU A 247 -11.32 14.56 -26.77
N SER A 248 -12.52 14.03 -26.57
CA SER A 248 -12.88 13.48 -25.26
C SER A 248 -12.14 12.16 -25.00
N ILE A 249 -12.06 11.74 -23.74
CA ILE A 249 -11.53 10.40 -23.42
C ILE A 249 -12.34 9.30 -24.10
N ASP A 250 -13.67 9.43 -24.15
CA ASP A 250 -14.53 8.42 -24.76
C ASP A 250 -14.31 8.33 -26.28
N ASP A 251 -14.26 9.47 -26.97
CA ASP A 251 -13.95 9.50 -28.41
C ASP A 251 -12.55 8.94 -28.70
N PHE A 252 -11.57 9.22 -27.84
CA PHE A 252 -10.23 8.65 -27.95
C PHE A 252 -10.25 7.13 -27.81
N MET A 253 -11.05 6.58 -26.89
CA MET A 253 -11.20 5.14 -26.71
C MET A 253 -11.93 4.50 -27.90
N ASP A 254 -12.97 5.13 -28.44
CA ASP A 254 -13.68 4.66 -29.62
C ASP A 254 -12.78 4.61 -30.86
N LEU A 255 -11.91 5.59 -31.04
CA LEU A 255 -10.95 5.62 -32.15
C LEU A 255 -9.86 4.53 -32.03
N THR A 256 -9.56 4.08 -30.81
CA THR A 256 -8.44 3.16 -30.52
C THR A 256 -8.88 1.72 -30.24
N SER A 257 -10.18 1.45 -30.20
CA SER A 257 -10.76 0.16 -29.78
C SER A 257 -10.83 -0.94 -30.85
N ASN A 258 -10.22 -0.75 -32.02
CA ASN A 258 -10.05 -1.80 -33.05
C ASN A 258 -8.85 -2.72 -32.81
N VAL A 259 -8.40 -2.86 -31.56
CA VAL A 259 -7.33 -3.78 -31.16
C VAL A 259 -7.92 -4.70 -30.09
N ASP A 260 -7.91 -6.01 -30.37
CA ASP A 260 -8.40 -7.07 -29.48
C ASP A 260 -7.93 -6.84 -28.03
N THR A 261 -8.83 -6.32 -27.20
CA THR A 261 -8.60 -5.96 -25.80
C THR A 261 -8.19 -7.16 -24.94
N TYR A 262 -8.46 -8.38 -25.42
CA TYR A 262 -8.12 -9.63 -24.76
C TYR A 262 -6.62 -9.98 -24.75
N ASN A 263 -5.81 -9.44 -25.68
CA ASN A 263 -4.35 -9.62 -25.68
C ASN A 263 -3.60 -8.52 -24.93
N TYR A 264 -4.29 -7.43 -24.59
CA TYR A 264 -3.68 -6.21 -24.05
C TYR A 264 -3.25 -6.36 -22.58
N ASP A 265 -4.09 -6.94 -21.74
CA ASP A 265 -3.74 -7.19 -20.33
C ASP A 265 -2.52 -8.11 -20.22
N LYS A 266 -2.40 -9.10 -21.11
CA LYS A 266 -1.26 -10.00 -21.18
C LYS A 266 0.03 -9.31 -21.66
N PHE A 267 -0.09 -8.36 -22.59
CA PHE A 267 1.03 -7.57 -23.09
C PHE A 267 1.55 -6.57 -22.06
N ILE A 268 0.67 -5.85 -21.35
CA ILE A 268 1.04 -4.91 -20.28
C ILE A 268 1.69 -5.64 -19.10
N ILE A 269 1.17 -6.81 -18.71
CA ILE A 269 1.78 -7.64 -17.65
C ILE A 269 3.19 -8.07 -18.05
N LYS A 270 3.43 -8.43 -19.32
CA LYS A 270 4.75 -8.86 -19.81
C LYS A 270 5.76 -7.70 -19.92
N THR A 271 5.38 -6.57 -20.52
CA THR A 271 6.27 -5.41 -20.68
C THR A 271 6.55 -4.67 -19.37
N MET A 272 5.65 -4.75 -18.38
CA MET A 272 5.93 -4.26 -17.04
C MET A 272 6.89 -5.18 -16.28
N LYS A 273 6.77 -6.51 -16.42
CA LYS A 273 7.61 -7.51 -15.73
C LYS A 273 9.11 -7.39 -16.10
N ASP A 274 9.44 -7.24 -17.38
CA ASP A 274 10.84 -7.37 -17.85
C ASP A 274 11.81 -6.31 -17.29
N ASN A 275 11.33 -5.12 -16.89
CA ASN A 275 12.16 -4.08 -16.26
C ASN A 275 11.98 -3.97 -14.73
N THR A 276 10.90 -4.51 -14.15
CA THR A 276 10.69 -4.50 -12.69
C THR A 276 11.21 -5.75 -12.00
N GLU A 277 11.30 -6.90 -12.67
CA GLU A 277 11.72 -8.15 -12.03
C GLU A 277 13.08 -8.02 -11.34
N ASN A 278 14.08 -7.40 -12.00
CA ASN A 278 15.39 -7.20 -11.38
C ASN A 278 15.37 -6.23 -10.17
N LYS A 279 14.40 -5.32 -10.10
CA LYS A 279 14.23 -4.39 -8.96
C LYS A 279 13.36 -4.97 -7.85
N GLU A 280 12.32 -5.72 -8.19
CA GLU A 280 11.43 -6.35 -7.22
C GLU A 280 12.08 -7.55 -6.54
N SER A 281 12.80 -8.39 -7.27
CA SER A 281 13.58 -9.48 -6.66
C SER A 281 14.59 -8.92 -5.65
N LYS A 282 15.41 -7.93 -6.04
CA LYS A 282 16.32 -7.24 -5.11
C LYS A 282 15.59 -6.59 -3.94
N LYS A 283 14.40 -6.02 -4.16
CA LYS A 283 13.60 -5.42 -3.09
C LYS A 283 13.24 -6.46 -2.04
N TYR A 284 12.79 -7.65 -2.43
CA TYR A 284 12.40 -8.73 -1.53
C TYR A 284 13.57 -9.61 -1.09
N GLY A 285 14.80 -9.13 -1.22
CA GLY A 285 16.00 -9.85 -0.79
C GLY A 285 16.34 -11.07 -1.64
N ILE A 286 15.79 -11.21 -2.85
CA ILE A 286 16.03 -12.31 -3.79
C ILE A 286 17.18 -11.93 -4.71
N ASP A 287 18.24 -12.72 -4.70
CA ASP A 287 19.38 -12.53 -5.58
C ASP A 287 19.32 -13.49 -6.76
N LYS A 288 18.81 -12.99 -7.90
CA LYS A 288 18.73 -13.75 -9.16
C LYS A 288 20.09 -14.14 -9.75
N SER A 289 21.21 -13.59 -9.26
CA SER A 289 22.55 -14.00 -9.72
C SER A 289 22.95 -15.38 -9.20
N ILE A 290 22.28 -15.84 -8.14
CA ILE A 290 22.30 -17.20 -7.67
C ILE A 290 21.04 -17.85 -8.25
N GLU A 291 21.17 -18.98 -8.96
CA GLU A 291 20.00 -19.80 -9.34
C GLU A 291 19.36 -20.39 -8.06
N GLN A 292 18.59 -19.56 -7.35
CA GLN A 292 17.91 -19.91 -6.11
C GLN A 292 16.69 -20.76 -6.44
N GLN A 293 16.91 -22.07 -6.58
CA GLN A 293 15.84 -23.06 -6.71
C GLN A 293 15.35 -23.53 -5.34
N ILE A 294 14.99 -22.59 -4.46
CA ILE A 294 14.55 -22.93 -3.09
C ILE A 294 13.21 -23.70 -3.12
N LEU A 295 12.38 -23.46 -4.13
CA LEU A 295 11.12 -24.18 -4.33
C LEU A 295 11.25 -25.39 -5.25
N ASP A 296 12.34 -25.54 -6.01
CA ASP A 296 12.67 -26.73 -6.82
C ASP A 296 11.47 -27.39 -7.54
N GLY A 297 10.71 -26.59 -8.29
CA GLY A 297 9.57 -27.04 -9.08
C GLY A 297 8.25 -27.22 -8.32
N GLN A 298 8.22 -27.05 -6.99
CA GLN A 298 7.01 -27.19 -6.16
C GLN A 298 5.82 -26.38 -6.70
N LEU A 299 4.63 -26.97 -6.64
CA LEU A 299 3.37 -26.30 -6.94
C LEU A 299 2.80 -25.60 -5.70
N VAL A 300 2.78 -24.27 -5.75
CA VAL A 300 2.34 -23.40 -4.67
C VAL A 300 0.92 -22.87 -4.93
N SER A 301 -0.01 -23.17 -4.02
CA SER A 301 -1.36 -22.60 -4.03
C SER A 301 -1.42 -21.29 -3.26
N LEU A 302 -1.72 -20.19 -3.92
CA LEU A 302 -1.87 -18.85 -3.33
C LEU A 302 -3.34 -18.56 -2.99
N ILE A 303 -3.84 -19.17 -1.92
CA ILE A 303 -5.26 -19.09 -1.55
C ILE A 303 -5.48 -19.37 -0.04
N PRO A 304 -6.39 -18.64 0.64
CA PRO A 304 -7.08 -17.44 0.18
C PRO A 304 -6.14 -16.23 0.16
N MET A 305 -6.19 -15.50 -0.95
CA MET A 305 -5.34 -14.34 -1.21
C MET A 305 -6.03 -13.42 -2.21
N ARG A 306 -5.93 -12.10 -2.01
CA ARG A 306 -6.42 -11.11 -2.97
C ARG A 306 -5.65 -11.27 -4.28
N MET A 307 -6.35 -11.19 -5.42
CA MET A 307 -5.76 -11.45 -6.75
C MET A 307 -4.45 -10.66 -6.99
N LYS A 308 -4.45 -9.35 -6.69
CA LYS A 308 -3.25 -8.50 -6.84
C LYS A 308 -2.08 -8.97 -5.98
N MET A 309 -2.36 -9.50 -4.79
CA MET A 309 -1.32 -10.07 -3.94
C MET A 309 -0.85 -11.41 -4.53
N ALA A 310 -1.78 -12.26 -4.97
CA ALA A 310 -1.43 -13.54 -5.60
C ALA A 310 -0.58 -13.37 -6.85
N ASP A 311 -0.86 -12.37 -7.71
CA ASP A 311 -0.04 -12.08 -8.89
C ASP A 311 1.40 -11.67 -8.51
N LYS A 312 1.52 -10.82 -7.48
CA LYS A 312 2.81 -10.38 -6.95
C LYS A 312 3.60 -11.56 -6.37
N ILE A 313 2.96 -12.36 -5.51
CA ILE A 313 3.61 -13.49 -4.84
C ILE A 313 3.90 -14.63 -5.82
N GLY A 314 3.04 -14.84 -6.82
CA GLY A 314 3.26 -15.81 -7.89
C GLY A 314 4.53 -15.52 -8.68
N SER A 315 4.77 -14.24 -9.00
CA SER A 315 6.02 -13.83 -9.67
C SER A 315 7.26 -14.08 -8.80
N ILE A 316 7.11 -13.98 -7.47
CA ILE A 316 8.18 -14.33 -6.52
C ILE A 316 8.39 -15.85 -6.49
N VAL A 317 7.33 -16.65 -6.42
CA VAL A 317 7.38 -18.12 -6.47
C VAL A 317 8.09 -18.60 -7.74
N GLU A 318 7.73 -18.05 -8.91
CA GLU A 318 8.40 -18.35 -10.18
C GLU A 318 9.90 -18.02 -10.13
N SER A 319 10.26 -16.87 -9.54
CA SER A 319 11.66 -16.47 -9.40
C SER A 319 12.48 -17.35 -8.45
N LEU A 320 11.81 -18.12 -7.58
CA LEU A 320 12.41 -19.07 -6.65
C LEU A 320 12.39 -20.51 -7.19
N GLY A 321 12.07 -20.69 -8.47
CA GLY A 321 12.03 -21.98 -9.15
C GLY A 321 10.74 -22.78 -8.94
N GLY A 322 9.69 -22.19 -8.36
CA GLY A 322 8.40 -22.85 -8.13
C GLY A 322 7.37 -22.57 -9.23
N ASN A 323 6.25 -23.29 -9.18
CA ASN A 323 5.05 -23.04 -9.98
C ASN A 323 3.95 -22.53 -9.04
N TYR A 324 3.01 -21.71 -9.54
CA TYR A 324 1.90 -21.26 -8.69
C TYR A 324 0.52 -21.38 -9.34
N ILE A 325 -0.50 -21.51 -8.50
CA ILE A 325 -1.92 -21.46 -8.86
C ILE A 325 -2.71 -20.68 -7.80
N THR A 326 -3.84 -20.10 -8.18
CA THR A 326 -4.73 -19.33 -7.28
C THR A 326 -5.92 -20.16 -6.77
N SER A 327 -5.78 -21.48 -6.77
CA SER A 327 -6.75 -22.45 -6.25
C SER A 327 -6.03 -23.60 -5.55
N LEU A 328 -6.76 -24.42 -4.78
CA LEU A 328 -6.19 -25.59 -4.11
C LEU A 328 -6.38 -26.86 -4.97
N ARG A 329 -5.28 -27.44 -5.44
CA ARG A 329 -5.27 -28.77 -6.08
C ARG A 329 -4.77 -29.80 -5.06
N GLN A 330 -5.71 -30.36 -4.29
CA GLN A 330 -5.44 -31.23 -3.14
C GLN A 330 -4.47 -32.42 -3.34
N LYS A 331 -4.19 -32.84 -4.59
CA LYS A 331 -3.27 -33.94 -4.90
C LYS A 331 -1.93 -33.49 -5.47
N GLU A 332 -1.84 -32.25 -5.93
CA GLU A 332 -0.68 -31.72 -6.67
C GLU A 332 -0.01 -30.57 -5.90
N THR A 333 -0.75 -29.87 -5.04
CA THR A 333 -0.23 -28.74 -4.27
C THR A 333 0.76 -29.24 -3.22
N ASP A 334 2.01 -28.77 -3.30
CA ASP A 334 3.07 -29.06 -2.34
C ASP A 334 3.04 -28.08 -1.15
N LEU A 335 2.72 -26.81 -1.43
CA LEU A 335 2.67 -25.72 -0.47
C LEU A 335 1.43 -24.85 -0.72
N LEU A 336 0.70 -24.50 0.34
CA LEU A 336 -0.34 -23.47 0.28
C LEU A 336 0.12 -22.24 1.06
N ILE A 337 0.04 -21.07 0.43
CA ILE A 337 0.31 -19.77 1.04
C ILE A 337 -1.00 -18.97 1.11
N TYR A 338 -1.30 -18.42 2.29
CA TYR A 338 -2.53 -17.65 2.54
C TYR A 338 -2.25 -16.27 3.15
N GLU A 339 -3.10 -15.27 2.87
CA GLU A 339 -3.12 -14.04 3.66
C GLU A 339 -3.75 -14.31 5.04
N LYS A 340 -3.30 -13.64 6.10
CA LYS A 340 -3.61 -13.98 7.51
C LYS A 340 -5.11 -14.15 7.82
N TYR A 341 -5.99 -13.31 7.26
CA TYR A 341 -7.45 -13.46 7.39
C TYR A 341 -7.96 -14.84 6.93
N GLY A 342 -7.19 -15.51 6.09
CA GLY A 342 -7.42 -16.81 5.52
C GLY A 342 -7.21 -17.99 6.45
N LYS A 343 -6.58 -17.79 7.62
CA LYS A 343 -6.14 -18.87 8.51
C LYS A 343 -7.25 -19.87 8.80
N ASP A 344 -8.45 -19.38 9.08
CA ASP A 344 -9.59 -20.21 9.48
C ASP A 344 -10.50 -20.60 8.30
N PHE A 345 -10.11 -20.28 7.06
CA PHE A 345 -10.90 -20.62 5.89
C PHE A 345 -10.89 -22.13 5.67
N ALA A 346 -12.04 -22.66 5.25
CA ALA A 346 -12.21 -24.09 4.94
C ALA A 346 -11.15 -24.63 3.96
N THR A 347 -10.66 -23.79 3.03
CA THR A 347 -9.59 -24.16 2.09
C THR A 347 -8.26 -24.46 2.78
N VAL A 348 -7.87 -23.65 3.77
CA VAL A 348 -6.62 -23.83 4.53
C VAL A 348 -6.73 -25.08 5.40
N ASN A 349 -7.82 -25.22 6.14
CA ASN A 349 -8.11 -26.42 6.94
C ASN A 349 -8.07 -27.69 6.09
N LYS A 350 -8.67 -27.66 4.89
CA LYS A 350 -8.64 -28.79 3.96
C LYS A 350 -7.23 -29.15 3.47
N ALA A 351 -6.35 -28.17 3.30
CA ALA A 351 -4.96 -28.43 2.93
C ALA A 351 -4.22 -29.12 4.08
N ILE A 352 -4.40 -28.63 5.31
CA ILE A 352 -3.86 -29.24 6.54
C ILE A 352 -4.34 -30.68 6.68
N ASP A 353 -5.64 -30.95 6.53
CA ASP A 353 -6.22 -32.30 6.61
C ASP A 353 -5.63 -33.28 5.58
N LYS A 354 -5.12 -32.76 4.47
CA LYS A 354 -4.47 -33.53 3.40
C LYS A 354 -2.96 -33.67 3.59
N GLY A 355 -2.40 -33.12 4.66
CA GLY A 355 -0.96 -33.11 4.93
C GLY A 355 -0.18 -32.18 4.00
N ILE A 356 -0.86 -31.23 3.34
CA ILE A 356 -0.21 -30.21 2.51
C ILE A 356 0.43 -29.18 3.44
N LYS A 357 1.68 -28.80 3.16
CA LYS A 357 2.36 -27.76 3.93
C LYS A 357 1.61 -26.44 3.75
N VAL A 358 1.35 -25.73 4.84
CA VAL A 358 0.71 -24.40 4.79
C VAL A 358 1.61 -23.35 5.42
N MET A 359 1.59 -22.14 4.88
CA MET A 359 2.24 -20.95 5.45
C MET A 359 1.34 -19.74 5.27
N SER A 360 1.28 -18.89 6.27
CA SER A 360 0.84 -17.51 6.09
C SER A 360 1.83 -16.77 5.18
N LEU A 361 1.37 -15.65 4.63
CA LEU A 361 2.18 -14.83 3.74
C LEU A 361 3.41 -14.21 4.44
N SER A 362 3.35 -13.99 5.76
CA SER A 362 4.49 -13.47 6.54
C SER A 362 5.53 -14.58 6.77
N GLU A 363 5.09 -15.80 7.09
CA GLU A 363 5.94 -16.99 7.24
C GLU A 363 6.65 -17.30 5.94
N PHE A 364 5.94 -17.25 4.80
CA PHE A 364 6.59 -17.43 3.50
C PHE A 364 7.62 -16.34 3.21
N ASN A 365 7.35 -15.08 3.56
CA ASN A 365 8.34 -14.02 3.39
C ASN A 365 9.59 -14.29 4.23
N ARG A 366 9.42 -14.74 5.47
CA ARG A 366 10.52 -15.08 6.36
C ARG A 366 11.34 -16.24 5.79
N PHE A 367 10.67 -17.30 5.37
CA PHE A 367 11.27 -18.45 4.69
C PHE A 367 12.14 -18.03 3.50
N VAL A 368 11.67 -17.11 2.65
CA VAL A 368 12.44 -16.60 1.51
C VAL A 368 13.71 -15.87 1.96
N ILE A 369 13.61 -15.01 2.98
CA ILE A 369 14.76 -14.23 3.47
C ILE A 369 15.80 -15.12 4.16
N GLU A 370 15.35 -16.03 5.02
CA GLU A 370 16.23 -16.94 5.77
C GLU A 370 16.98 -17.88 4.81
N SER A 371 16.27 -18.46 3.83
CA SER A 371 16.89 -19.32 2.81
C SER A 371 17.99 -18.59 2.03
N ASN A 372 17.83 -17.29 1.80
CA ASN A 372 18.83 -16.48 1.09
C ASN A 372 20.08 -16.18 1.94
N LEU A 373 19.93 -16.01 3.24
CA LEU A 373 21.05 -15.83 4.17
C LEU A 373 21.88 -17.12 4.34
N GLU A 374 21.23 -18.28 4.37
CA GLU A 374 21.91 -19.58 4.42
C GLU A 374 22.74 -19.86 3.16
N ILE A 375 22.24 -19.51 1.98
CA ILE A 375 22.99 -19.68 0.73
C ILE A 375 24.21 -18.75 0.67
N SER A 376 24.05 -17.50 1.14
CA SER A 376 25.12 -16.50 1.13
C SER A 376 26.23 -16.76 2.15
N SER A 377 25.97 -17.55 3.19
CA SER A 377 26.95 -17.94 4.22
C SER A 377 27.72 -19.23 3.90
N ASN A 378 27.24 -20.00 2.91
CA ASN A 378 27.86 -21.24 2.43
C ASN A 378 28.69 -21.06 1.14
N GLN A 379 28.78 -19.83 0.61
CA GLN A 379 29.68 -19.42 -0.48
C GLN A 379 30.82 -18.57 0.09
#